data_AF-A0A101CV42-F1
#
_entry.id   AF-A0A101CV42-F1
#
_cell.length_a   1.000
_cell.length_b   1.000
_cell.length_c   1.000
_cell.angle_alpha   90.00
_cell.angle_beta   90.00
_cell.angle_gamma   90.00
#
_symmetry.space_group_name_H-M   'P 1'
#
loop_
_entity.id
_entity.type
_entity.pdbx_description
1 polymer ?
#
loop_
_entity_poly.entity_id
_entity_poly.type
_entity_poly.pdbx_seq_one_letter_code
_entity_poly.pdbx_strand_id
1 'polypeptide(L)'
;MVIEIIEKKNESLFVYKEGKLLFYSTVKFNWISKNIKIYNQNDILLLELAYKSVFFKSTYKILYQNKFLTSLLTEVDGESIFFDTDKTITIKPANFISLSHNFNYFFKENKIAEVKQNIWRISTKYELYLKDENLEFLDQIIIHILSIKTGFSSV
;
A
#
# COMPACT_ATOMS: atom_id res chain seq x y z
N MET A 1 -7.38 -15.33 5.02
CA MET A 1 -5.99 -15.50 4.58
C MET A 1 -5.04 -14.48 5.21
N VAL A 2 -3.74 -14.72 5.09
CA VAL A 2 -2.67 -13.80 5.51
C VAL A 2 -1.75 -13.51 4.31
N ILE A 3 -1.41 -12.24 4.13
CA ILE A 3 -0.47 -11.76 3.11
C ILE A 3 0.69 -11.08 3.83
N GLU A 4 1.91 -11.47 3.50
CA GLU A 4 3.13 -10.94 4.10
C GLU A 4 3.69 -9.82 3.25
N ILE A 5 4.04 -8.69 3.85
CA ILE A 5 4.63 -7.55 3.17
C ILE A 5 5.93 -7.24 3.89
N ILE A 6 7.05 -7.39 3.18
CA ILE A 6 8.38 -7.33 3.78
C ILE A 6 9.13 -6.15 3.20
N GLU A 7 9.61 -5.27 4.06
CA GLU A 7 10.56 -4.23 3.67
C GLU A 7 11.95 -4.84 3.46
N LYS A 8 12.57 -4.47 2.33
CA LYS A 8 13.94 -4.85 1.97
C LYS A 8 14.74 -3.59 1.67
N LYS A 9 15.96 -3.78 1.14
CA LYS A 9 16.91 -2.70 0.81
C LYS A 9 16.24 -1.54 0.06
N ASN A 10 16.71 -0.32 0.35
CA ASN A 10 16.21 0.92 -0.25
C ASN A 10 14.70 1.13 -0.01
N GLU A 11 14.19 0.72 1.15
CA GLU A 11 12.81 0.95 1.59
C GLU A 11 11.74 0.42 0.61
N SER A 12 12.13 -0.61 -0.15
CA SER A 12 11.29 -1.30 -1.14
C SER A 12 10.47 -2.38 -0.44
N LEU A 13 9.20 -2.54 -0.82
CA LEU A 13 8.30 -3.51 -0.20
C LEU A 13 8.01 -4.68 -1.15
N PHE A 14 7.94 -5.88 -0.59
CA PHE A 14 7.68 -7.12 -1.34
C PHE A 14 6.50 -7.85 -0.72
N VAL A 15 5.51 -8.21 -1.54
CA VAL A 15 4.24 -8.80 -1.12
C VAL A 15 4.20 -10.27 -1.47
N TYR A 16 3.98 -11.11 -0.46
CA TYR A 16 3.98 -12.56 -0.58
C TYR A 16 2.66 -13.16 -0.11
N LYS A 17 2.20 -14.18 -0.83
CA LYS A 17 1.14 -15.09 -0.39
C LYS A 17 1.69 -16.50 -0.43
N GLU A 18 1.72 -17.16 0.72
CA GLU A 18 2.23 -18.54 0.84
C GLU A 18 3.63 -18.69 0.23
N GLY A 19 4.51 -17.71 0.48
CA GLY A 19 5.88 -17.67 -0.06
C GLY A 19 6.02 -17.28 -1.53
N LYS A 20 4.92 -17.13 -2.28
CA LYS A 20 4.95 -16.67 -3.68
C LYS A 20 4.84 -15.16 -3.76
N LEU A 21 5.74 -14.54 -4.52
CA LEU A 21 5.70 -13.09 -4.80
C LEU A 21 4.43 -12.77 -5.60
N LEU A 22 3.69 -11.76 -5.16
CA LEU A 22 2.54 -11.22 -5.88
C LEU A 22 2.88 -9.88 -6.52
N PHE A 23 3.40 -8.97 -5.71
CA PHE A 23 3.72 -7.60 -6.10
C PHE A 23 4.98 -7.14 -5.37
N TYR A 24 5.63 -6.14 -5.92
CA TYR A 24 6.66 -5.40 -5.20
C TYR A 24 6.64 -3.93 -5.59
N SER A 25 7.17 -3.10 -4.71
CA SER A 25 7.39 -1.69 -4.97
C SER A 25 8.87 -1.35 -4.89
N THR A 26 9.24 -0.32 -5.63
CA THR A 26 10.55 0.33 -5.51
C THR A 26 10.34 1.82 -5.31
N VAL A 27 11.31 2.46 -4.68
CA VAL A 27 11.30 3.91 -4.49
C VAL A 27 12.59 4.54 -4.97
N LYS A 28 12.45 5.69 -5.64
CA LYS A 28 13.56 6.59 -5.94
C LYS A 28 13.31 7.93 -5.26
N PHE A 29 14.22 8.32 -4.39
CA PHE A 29 14.18 9.61 -3.69
C PHE A 29 14.82 10.71 -4.54
N ASN A 30 14.11 11.84 -4.61
CA ASN A 30 14.61 13.14 -5.02
C ASN A 30 14.42 14.09 -3.83
N TRP A 31 15.15 15.21 -3.77
CA TRP A 31 15.25 16.09 -2.59
C TRP A 31 13.92 16.45 -1.88
N ILE A 32 12.81 16.60 -2.62
CA ILE A 32 11.48 16.96 -2.08
C ILE A 32 10.37 16.00 -2.51
N SER A 33 10.71 14.91 -3.19
CA SER A 33 9.72 14.00 -3.77
C SER A 33 10.26 12.59 -3.86
N LYS A 34 9.39 11.59 -3.76
CA LYS A 34 9.77 10.21 -4.08
C LYS A 34 8.90 9.68 -5.20
N ASN A 35 9.51 8.94 -6.10
CA ASN A 35 8.81 8.21 -7.15
C ASN A 35 8.68 6.76 -6.71
N ILE A 36 7.45 6.28 -6.59
CA ILE A 36 7.11 4.93 -6.18
C ILE A 36 6.65 4.19 -7.41
N LYS A 37 7.24 3.03 -7.68
CA LYS A 37 6.85 2.15 -8.79
C LYS A 37 6.39 0.82 -8.23
N ILE A 38 5.21 0.37 -8.65
CA ILE A 38 4.61 -0.90 -8.24
C ILE A 38 4.60 -1.84 -9.45
N TYR A 39 5.07 -3.05 -9.22
CA TYR A 39 5.21 -4.11 -10.22
C TYR A 39 4.48 -5.36 -9.75
N ASN A 40 4.07 -6.20 -10.70
CA ASN A 40 3.64 -7.56 -10.42
C ASN A 40 4.84 -8.53 -10.36
N GLN A 41 4.55 -9.82 -10.16
CA GLN A 41 5.54 -10.90 -10.13
C GLN A 41 6.31 -11.13 -11.45
N ASN A 42 5.86 -10.55 -12.56
CA ASN A 42 6.49 -10.69 -13.89
C ASN A 42 7.27 -9.42 -14.29
N ASP A 43 7.62 -8.56 -13.32
CA ASP A 43 8.30 -7.28 -13.52
C ASP A 43 7.53 -6.29 -14.42
N ILE A 44 6.22 -6.49 -14.60
CA ILE A 44 5.37 -5.57 -15.36
C ILE A 44 5.00 -4.40 -14.44
N LEU A 45 5.32 -3.18 -14.88
CA LEU A 45 4.93 -1.95 -14.20
C LEU A 45 3.40 -1.81 -14.21
N LEU A 46 2.81 -1.70 -13.03
CA LEU A 46 1.37 -1.52 -12.83
C LEU A 46 1.00 -0.08 -12.53
N LEU A 47 1.78 0.57 -11.67
CA LEU A 47 1.50 1.92 -11.20
C LEU A 47 2.82 2.67 -10.95
N GLU A 48 2.88 3.92 -11.36
CA GLU A 48 3.93 4.86 -10.95
C GLU A 48 3.29 6.07 -10.30
N LEU A 49 3.74 6.40 -9.10
CA LEU A 49 3.28 7.53 -8.30
C LEU A 49 4.44 8.49 -8.03
N ALA A 50 4.20 9.79 -8.17
CA ALA A 50 5.02 10.82 -7.56
C ALA A 50 4.39 11.26 -6.24
N TYR A 51 5.10 11.01 -5.15
CA TYR A 51 4.77 11.55 -3.83
C TYR A 51 5.52 12.86 -3.61
N LYS A 52 4.79 13.89 -3.19
CA LYS A 52 5.34 15.16 -2.72
C LYS A 52 4.78 15.46 -1.33
N SER A 53 5.67 15.76 -0.39
CA SER A 53 5.33 16.30 0.91
C SER A 53 5.63 17.80 0.90
N VAL A 54 4.60 18.63 0.99
CA VAL A 54 4.74 20.08 1.05
C VAL A 54 3.88 20.58 2.21
N PHE A 55 4.51 21.21 3.20
CA PHE A 55 3.86 21.89 4.34
C PHE A 55 2.61 21.15 4.87
N PHE A 56 2.83 20.00 5.51
CA PHE A 56 1.82 19.14 6.14
C PHE A 56 0.84 18.42 5.20
N LYS A 57 0.87 18.68 3.89
CA LYS A 57 0.07 17.94 2.90
C LYS A 57 0.94 16.99 2.10
N SER A 58 0.62 15.70 2.23
CA SER A 58 1.12 14.66 1.34
C SER A 58 0.22 14.57 0.11
N THR A 59 0.80 14.62 -1.08
CA THR A 59 0.05 14.42 -2.33
C THR A 59 0.69 13.31 -3.14
N TYR A 60 -0.14 12.39 -3.63
CA TYR A 60 0.27 11.37 -4.59
C TYR A 60 -0.28 11.75 -5.95
N LYS A 61 0.59 11.85 -6.94
CA LYS A 61 0.23 12.08 -8.34
C LYS A 61 0.47 10.79 -9.12
N ILE A 62 -0.56 10.26 -9.77
CA ILE A 62 -0.42 9.14 -10.69
C ILE A 62 0.34 9.63 -11.94
N LEU A 63 1.50 9.04 -12.20
CA LEU A 63 2.34 9.32 -13.38
C LEU A 63 2.10 8.30 -14.49
N TYR A 64 1.86 7.04 -14.11
CA TYR A 64 1.57 5.95 -15.03
C TYR A 64 0.63 4.95 -14.34
N GLN A 65 -0.26 4.36 -15.13
CA GLN A 65 -1.08 3.25 -14.69
C GLN A 65 -1.32 2.28 -15.86
N ASN A 66 -1.13 1.00 -15.61
CA ASN A 66 -1.51 -0.06 -16.55
C ASN A 66 -3.01 -0.37 -16.44
N LYS A 67 -3.80 0.22 -17.33
CA LYS A 67 -5.27 0.08 -17.34
C LYS A 67 -5.77 -1.34 -17.66
N PHE A 68 -4.92 -2.23 -18.16
CA PHE A 68 -5.31 -3.60 -18.52
C PHE A 68 -5.14 -4.58 -17.36
N LEU A 69 -4.24 -4.26 -16.41
CA LEU A 69 -3.84 -5.16 -15.32
C LEU A 69 -4.24 -4.66 -13.94
N THR A 70 -4.78 -3.44 -13.84
CA THR A 70 -5.27 -2.90 -12.58
C THR A 70 -6.66 -2.29 -12.78
N SER A 71 -7.49 -2.32 -11.73
CA SER A 71 -8.68 -1.47 -11.68
C SER A 71 -8.29 0.00 -11.91
N LEU A 72 -9.12 0.75 -12.63
CA LEU A 72 -8.84 2.17 -12.89
C LEU A 72 -8.77 2.91 -11.55
N LEU A 73 -7.62 3.52 -11.29
CA LEU A 73 -7.32 4.21 -10.05
C LEU A 73 -7.47 5.70 -10.34
N THR A 74 -8.34 6.36 -9.60
CA THR A 74 -8.61 7.79 -9.81
C THR A 74 -7.78 8.64 -8.86
N GLU A 75 -7.62 8.18 -7.62
CA GLU A 75 -6.89 8.91 -6.58
C GLU A 75 -6.28 7.96 -5.54
N VAL A 76 -5.13 8.38 -5.00
CA VAL A 76 -4.47 7.77 -3.85
C VAL A 76 -4.13 8.89 -2.89
N ASP A 77 -4.51 8.73 -1.62
CA ASP A 77 -4.03 9.58 -0.55
C ASP A 77 -3.43 8.73 0.57
N GLY A 78 -3.05 9.34 1.70
CA GLY A 78 -2.44 8.61 2.82
C GLY A 78 -3.43 7.74 3.60
N GLU A 79 -4.73 7.99 3.44
CA GLU A 79 -5.82 7.41 4.23
C GLU A 79 -6.87 6.67 3.38
N SER A 80 -6.87 6.84 2.07
CA SER A 80 -7.91 6.39 1.16
C SER A 80 -7.35 6.10 -0.23
N ILE A 81 -8.03 5.18 -0.91
CA ILE A 81 -7.77 4.85 -2.30
C ILE A 81 -9.10 4.79 -3.05
N PHE A 82 -9.13 5.42 -4.24
CA PHE A 82 -10.34 5.60 -5.03
C PHE A 82 -10.20 4.90 -6.38
N PHE A 83 -11.18 4.06 -6.71
CA PHE A 83 -11.27 3.35 -7.98
C PHE A 83 -12.48 3.83 -8.80
N ASP A 84 -12.51 3.48 -10.08
CA ASP A 84 -13.64 3.77 -10.97
C ASP A 84 -14.99 3.41 -10.33
N THR A 85 -15.98 4.28 -10.51
CA THR A 85 -17.38 4.12 -10.06
C THR A 85 -17.52 3.78 -8.56
N ASP A 86 -17.39 4.82 -7.71
CA ASP A 86 -17.83 4.85 -6.30
C ASP A 86 -17.20 3.84 -5.33
N LYS A 87 -16.12 3.15 -5.73
CA LYS A 87 -15.37 2.28 -4.81
C LYS A 87 -14.26 3.06 -4.11
N THR A 88 -14.58 3.56 -2.92
CA THR A 88 -13.60 4.13 -1.99
C THR A 88 -13.28 3.14 -0.88
N ILE A 89 -12.01 2.84 -0.71
CA ILE A 89 -11.49 2.07 0.41
C ILE A 89 -10.73 3.03 1.32
N THR A 90 -11.06 3.05 2.60
CA THR A 90 -10.43 3.95 3.59
C THR A 90 -9.70 3.16 4.67
N ILE A 91 -8.70 3.78 5.29
CA ILE A 91 -8.01 3.23 6.45
C ILE A 91 -8.44 3.97 7.72
N LYS A 92 -8.49 3.25 8.83
CA LYS A 92 -8.58 3.85 10.17
C LYS A 92 -7.55 3.19 11.09
N PRO A 93 -6.92 3.95 12.01
CA PRO A 93 -6.06 3.38 13.03
C PRO A 93 -6.76 2.23 13.77
N ALA A 94 -6.04 1.14 14.06
CA ALA A 94 -6.65 0.00 14.73
C ALA A 94 -7.00 0.29 16.20
N ASN A 95 -6.28 1.22 16.83
CA ASN A 95 -6.44 1.62 18.22
C ASN A 95 -6.19 3.13 18.36
N PHE A 96 -6.96 3.81 19.21
CA PHE A 96 -6.84 5.26 19.47
C PHE A 96 -5.53 5.68 20.16
N ILE A 97 -4.82 4.75 20.82
CA ILE A 97 -3.71 5.04 21.76
C ILE A 97 -2.38 4.37 21.33
N SER A 98 -2.33 3.71 20.17
CA SER A 98 -1.25 2.74 19.95
C SER A 98 0.02 3.30 19.28
N LEU A 99 1.16 3.04 19.94
CA LEU A 99 2.52 3.03 19.36
C LEU A 99 2.67 2.02 18.19
N SER A 100 1.70 1.10 18.01
CA SER A 100 1.64 0.24 16.83
C SER A 100 1.02 0.99 15.66
N HIS A 101 1.73 1.08 14.56
CA HIS A 101 1.25 1.59 13.28
C HIS A 101 0.28 0.63 12.56
N ASN A 102 -0.58 -0.06 13.33
CA ASN A 102 -1.61 -0.98 12.85
C ASN A 102 -2.83 -0.19 12.36
N PHE A 103 -3.45 -0.65 11.29
CA PHE A 103 -4.61 0.01 10.70
C PHE A 103 -5.56 -1.00 10.07
N ASN A 104 -6.82 -0.61 9.96
CA ASN A 104 -7.89 -1.41 9.37
C ASN A 104 -8.36 -0.75 8.08
N TYR A 105 -8.71 -1.57 7.09
CA TYR A 105 -9.33 -1.13 5.85
C TYR A 105 -10.85 -1.27 5.93
N PHE A 106 -11.57 -0.29 5.37
CA PHE A 106 -13.02 -0.24 5.34
C PHE A 106 -13.55 0.03 3.93
N PHE A 107 -14.68 -0.60 3.59
CA PHE A 107 -15.50 -0.28 2.42
C PHE A 107 -16.95 -0.11 2.88
N LYS A 108 -17.57 1.04 2.60
CA LYS A 108 -18.93 1.39 3.07
C LYS A 108 -19.16 1.05 4.55
N GLU A 109 -18.24 1.50 5.40
CA GLU A 109 -18.21 1.28 6.86
C GLU A 109 -17.94 -0.16 7.34
N ASN A 110 -17.90 -1.15 6.45
CA ASN A 110 -17.56 -2.52 6.81
C ASN A 110 -16.05 -2.71 6.81
N LYS A 111 -15.49 -3.27 7.90
CA LYS A 111 -14.08 -3.65 7.96
C LYS A 111 -13.84 -4.80 6.98
N ILE A 112 -13.01 -4.57 5.98
CA ILE A 112 -12.66 -5.56 4.96
C ILE A 112 -11.30 -6.22 5.18
N ALA A 113 -10.38 -5.52 5.85
CA ALA A 113 -9.06 -6.06 6.19
C ALA A 113 -8.42 -5.38 7.40
N GLU A 114 -7.34 -6.00 7.90
CA GLU A 114 -6.50 -5.49 8.98
C GLU A 114 -5.03 -5.62 8.60
N VAL A 115 -4.25 -4.58 8.88
CA VAL A 115 -2.80 -4.57 8.71
C VAL A 115 -2.14 -4.44 10.07
N LYS A 116 -1.31 -5.43 10.41
CA LYS A 116 -0.45 -5.39 11.59
C LYS A 116 0.97 -5.09 11.16
N GLN A 117 1.60 -4.09 11.77
CA GLN A 117 3.01 -3.79 11.58
C GLN A 117 3.81 -4.44 12.72
N ASN A 118 4.77 -5.28 12.36
CA ASN A 118 5.73 -5.90 13.25
C ASN A 118 7.12 -5.38 12.89
N ILE A 119 7.80 -4.73 13.84
CA ILE A 119 9.19 -4.34 13.68
C ILE A 119 10.05 -5.55 14.07
N TRP A 120 10.77 -6.12 13.11
CA TRP A 120 11.67 -7.25 13.36
C TRP A 120 13.11 -6.82 13.09
N ARG A 121 13.87 -6.61 14.16
CA ARG A 121 15.23 -6.03 14.12
C ARG A 121 15.24 -4.65 13.46
N ILE A 122 15.80 -4.54 12.26
CA ILE A 122 15.99 -3.30 11.49
C ILE A 122 14.98 -3.21 10.33
N SER A 123 14.21 -4.28 10.06
CA SER A 123 13.25 -4.32 8.96
C SER A 123 11.81 -4.26 9.45
N THR A 124 10.99 -3.50 8.75
CA THR A 124 9.54 -3.49 8.96
C THR A 124 8.89 -4.65 8.22
N LYS A 125 8.05 -5.43 8.91
CA LYS A 125 7.15 -6.41 8.31
C LYS A 125 5.72 -5.96 8.54
N TYR A 126 4.88 -6.08 7.51
CA TYR A 126 3.43 -5.96 7.65
C TYR A 126 2.77 -7.30 7.37
N GLU A 127 1.69 -7.55 8.06
CA GLU A 127 0.82 -8.69 7.84
C GLU A 127 -0.59 -8.18 7.56
N LEU A 128 -1.06 -8.46 6.34
CA LEU A 128 -2.40 -8.13 5.90
C LEU A 128 -3.30 -9.34 6.12
N TYR A 129 -4.28 -9.17 7.00
CA TYR A 129 -5.31 -10.13 7.34
C TYR A 129 -6.59 -9.76 6.59
N LEU A 130 -7.05 -10.65 5.72
CA LEU A 130 -8.25 -10.46 4.90
C LEU A 130 -9.04 -11.77 4.86
N LYS A 131 -10.36 -11.69 5.03
CA LYS A 131 -11.26 -12.85 4.92
C LYS A 131 -11.56 -13.15 3.46
N ASP A 132 -11.87 -14.41 3.15
CA ASP A 132 -12.10 -14.85 1.76
C ASP A 132 -13.29 -14.12 1.11
N GLU A 133 -14.31 -13.76 1.90
CA GLU A 133 -15.45 -12.94 1.47
C GLU A 133 -15.06 -11.56 0.91
N ASN A 134 -13.88 -11.04 1.28
CA ASN A 134 -13.38 -9.73 0.87
C ASN A 134 -12.27 -9.83 -0.19
N LEU A 135 -12.08 -11.00 -0.82
CA LEU A 135 -11.02 -11.24 -1.81
C LEU A 135 -11.03 -10.26 -2.97
N GLU A 136 -12.19 -9.73 -3.35
CA GLU A 136 -12.33 -8.75 -4.44
C GLU A 136 -11.56 -7.44 -4.19
N PHE A 137 -11.19 -7.15 -2.94
CA PHE A 137 -10.48 -5.94 -2.54
C PHE A 137 -8.96 -6.14 -2.37
N LEU A 138 -8.47 -7.37 -2.54
CA LEU A 138 -7.11 -7.74 -2.18
C LEU A 138 -6.06 -6.90 -2.91
N ASP A 139 -6.14 -6.84 -4.24
CA ASP A 139 -5.17 -6.13 -5.07
C ASP A 139 -5.21 -4.62 -4.82
N GLN A 140 -6.41 -4.07 -4.62
CA GLN A 140 -6.63 -2.67 -4.28
C GLN A 140 -5.96 -2.30 -2.96
N ILE A 141 -6.16 -3.14 -1.94
CA ILE A 141 -5.52 -2.95 -0.63
C ILE A 141 -4.00 -3.07 -0.75
N ILE A 142 -3.49 -4.08 -1.45
CA ILE A 142 -2.04 -4.25 -1.65
C ILE A 142 -1.45 -3.02 -2.34
N ILE A 143 -2.06 -2.55 -3.43
CA ILE A 143 -1.62 -1.35 -4.15
C ILE A 143 -1.61 -0.15 -3.22
N HIS A 144 -2.63 0.03 -2.38
CA HIS A 144 -2.66 1.12 -1.41
C HIS A 144 -1.49 1.03 -0.41
N ILE A 145 -1.28 -0.15 0.21
CA ILE A 145 -0.17 -0.35 1.17
C ILE A 145 1.17 -0.05 0.51
N LEU A 146 1.41 -0.58 -0.69
CA LEU A 146 2.63 -0.32 -1.45
C LEU A 146 2.78 1.16 -1.81
N SER A 147 1.69 1.87 -2.05
CA SER A 147 1.73 3.31 -2.35
C SER A 147 2.12 4.14 -1.13
N ILE A 148 1.57 3.83 0.05
CA ILE A 148 1.70 4.69 1.24
C ILE A 148 2.76 4.23 2.24
N LYS A 149 3.32 3.02 2.11
CA LYS A 149 4.35 2.49 3.02
C LYS A 149 5.72 2.35 2.39
N THR A 150 5.84 2.39 1.06
CA THR A 150 7.15 2.37 0.39
C THR A 150 7.90 3.66 0.66
N GLY A 151 9.18 3.57 1.04
CA GLY A 151 9.98 4.77 1.30
C GLY A 151 9.54 5.54 2.55
N PHE A 152 8.97 4.85 3.55
CA PHE A 152 8.49 5.43 4.81
C PHE A 152 9.21 4.83 6.03
N SER A 153 10.43 4.28 5.87
CA SER A 153 11.13 3.70 7.02
C SER A 153 11.30 4.73 8.12
N SER A 154 10.84 4.37 9.33
CA SER A 154 10.93 5.21 10.52
C SER A 154 12.40 5.40 10.90
N VAL A 155 12.83 6.68 10.94
CA VAL A 155 13.97 7.11 11.76
C VAL A 155 13.61 6.94 13.23
#